data_AF-A0A7Y2JBR7-F1
#
_entry.id   AF-A0A7Y2JBR7-F1
#
_cell.length_a   1.000
_cell.length_b   1.000
_cell.length_c   1.000
_cell.angle_alpha   90.00
_cell.angle_beta   90.00
_cell.angle_gamma   90.00
#
_symmetry.space_group_name_H-M   'P 1'
#
loop_
_entity.id
_entity.type
_entity.pdbx_description
1 polymer ?
#
loop_
_entity_poly.entity_id
_entity_poly.type
_entity_poly.pdbx_seq_one_letter_code
_entity_poly.pdbx_strand_id
1 'polypeptide(L)' 'VVVPDRVGCCGVAGDRIFFFPELNESALSELRDGLPAGCRSGYSSSRACEIGLSLQSGLPYQSIAYLVDRCTTRKG' A
#
# COMPACT_ATOMS: atom_id res chain seq x y z
N VAL A 1 -9.25 0.07 -9.92
CA VAL A 1 -8.51 -0.07 -8.65
C VAL A 1 -9.47 -0.60 -7.60
N VAL A 2 -8.98 -1.30 -6.58
CA VAL A 2 -9.79 -1.80 -5.45
C VAL A 2 -9.27 -1.16 -4.17
N VAL A 3 -10.18 -0.76 -3.28
CA VAL A 3 -9.85 -0.23 -1.95
C VAL A 3 -10.27 -1.28 -0.93
N PRO A 4 -9.35 -1.83 -0.11
CA PRO A 4 -9.72 -2.82 0.90
C PRO A 4 -10.56 -2.19 2.01
N ASP A 5 -11.74 -2.74 2.29
CA ASP A 5 -12.69 -2.16 3.26
C ASP A 5 -12.17 -2.14 4.71
N ARG A 6 -11.27 -3.07 5.04
CA ARG A 6 -10.79 -3.30 6.41
C ARG A 6 -9.46 -2.63 6.74
N VAL A 7 -8.93 -1.81 5.82
CA VAL A 7 -7.64 -1.13 5.98
C VAL A 7 -7.85 0.38 5.97
N GLY A 8 -7.99 0.96 7.18
CA GLY A 8 -8.16 2.40 7.35
C GLY A 8 -6.86 3.19 7.49
N CYS A 9 -5.78 2.56 7.97
CA CYS A 9 -4.48 3.19 8.17
C CYS A 9 -3.35 2.16 7.98
N CYS A 10 -2.19 2.61 7.49
CA CYS A 10 -1.01 1.75 7.30
C CYS A 10 -0.20 1.52 8.59
N GLY A 11 -0.49 2.21 9.69
CA GLY A 11 0.22 2.05 10.98
C GLY A 11 1.67 2.58 11.01
N VAL A 12 2.24 2.95 9.85
CA VAL A 12 3.63 3.45 9.73
C VAL A 12 3.83 4.79 10.44
N ALA A 13 2.82 5.67 10.35
CA ALA A 13 2.79 6.98 11.01
C ALA A 13 4.10 7.78 10.84
N GLY A 14 4.55 7.96 9.60
CA GLY A 14 5.80 8.65 9.26
C GLY A 14 6.99 7.70 9.29
N ASP A 15 7.61 7.56 10.45
CA ASP A 15 8.79 6.73 10.71
C ASP A 15 8.63 5.79 11.92
N ARG A 16 7.44 5.75 12.53
CA ARG A 16 7.21 4.95 13.74
C ARG A 16 7.42 3.46 13.54
N ILE A 17 7.31 2.94 12.32
CA ILE A 17 7.59 1.53 12.00
C ILE A 17 9.02 1.11 12.38
N PHE A 18 9.99 2.04 12.42
CA PHE A 18 11.37 1.71 12.82
C PHE A 18 11.50 1.44 14.32
N PHE A 19 10.57 1.95 15.12
CA PHE A 19 10.58 1.83 16.58
C PHE A 19 9.47 0.92 17.11
N PHE A 20 8.36 0.81 16.36
CA PHE A 20 7.14 0.12 16.73
C PHE A 20 6.58 -0.66 15.53
N PRO A 21 7.30 -1.68 15.01
CA PRO A 21 6.84 -2.47 13.86
C PRO A 21 5.49 -3.15 14.09
N GLU A 22 5.16 -3.49 15.34
CA GLU A 22 3.91 -4.12 15.74
C GLU A 22 2.67 -3.27 15.42
N LEU A 23 2.81 -1.94 15.31
CA LEU A 23 1.72 -1.05 14.91
C LEU A 23 1.34 -1.25 13.44
N ASN A 24 2.34 -1.43 12.57
CA ASN A 24 2.13 -1.70 11.15
C ASN A 24 1.54 -3.10 10.95
N GLU A 25 2.09 -4.10 11.66
CA GLU A 25 1.60 -5.49 11.62
C GLU A 25 0.14 -5.60 12.07
N SER A 26 -0.21 -4.95 13.18
CA SER A 26 -1.57 -4.93 13.72
C SER A 26 -2.55 -4.22 12.78
N ALA A 27 -2.19 -3.01 12.33
CA ALA A 27 -3.03 -2.19 11.46
C ALA A 27 -3.33 -2.84 10.10
N LEU A 28 -2.42 -3.69 9.61
CA LEU A 28 -2.52 -4.34 8.31
C LEU A 28 -2.68 -5.87 8.41
N SER A 29 -3.05 -6.39 9.58
CA SER A 29 -3.21 -7.83 9.84
C SER A 29 -4.16 -8.52 8.86
N GLU A 30 -5.25 -7.84 8.46
CA GLU A 30 -6.25 -8.36 7.52
C GLU A 30 -5.99 -7.93 6.06
N LEU A 31 -4.91 -7.20 5.78
CA LEU A 31 -4.66 -6.65 4.44
C LEU A 31 -4.55 -7.78 3.41
N ARG A 32 -3.73 -8.79 3.67
CA ARG A 32 -3.42 -9.85 2.70
C ARG A 32 -4.65 -10.65 2.31
N ASP A 33 -5.47 -11.02 3.30
CA ASP A 33 -6.68 -11.80 3.09
C ASP A 33 -7.80 -10.98 2.44
N GLY A 34 -7.76 -9.65 2.60
CA GLY A 34 -8.68 -8.71 1.95
C GLY A 34 -8.34 -8.38 0.49
N LEU A 35 -7.21 -8.86 -0.05
CA LEU A 35 -6.83 -8.56 -1.43
C LEU A 35 -7.50 -9.51 -2.44
N PRO A 36 -8.08 -8.99 -3.54
CA PRO A 36 -8.63 -9.83 -4.60
C PRO A 36 -7.57 -10.73 -5.24
N ALA A 37 -8.01 -11.91 -5.69
CA ALA A 37 -7.17 -12.80 -6.49
C ALA A 37 -6.63 -12.07 -7.73
N GLY A 38 -5.33 -12.19 -7.97
CA GLY A 38 -4.66 -11.53 -9.11
C GLY A 38 -4.27 -10.06 -8.87
N CYS A 39 -4.36 -9.53 -7.64
CA CYS A 39 -3.75 -8.25 -7.31
C CYS A 39 -2.22 -8.34 -7.45
N ARG A 40 -1.62 -7.47 -8.28
CA ARG A 40 -0.17 -7.50 -8.60
C ARG A 40 0.61 -6.30 -8.06
N SER A 41 -0.07 -5.22 -7.71
CA SER A 41 0.55 -3.96 -7.27
C SER A 41 -0.44 -3.08 -6.55
N GLY A 42 0.03 -2.35 -5.54
CA GLY A 42 -0.73 -1.31 -4.84
C GLY A 42 -0.25 0.10 -5.18
N TYR A 43 -1.04 1.10 -4.76
CA TYR A 43 -0.68 2.51 -4.90
C TYR A 43 -0.95 3.25 -3.59
N SER A 44 -0.12 4.25 -3.29
CA SER A 44 -0.25 5.14 -2.13
C SER A 44 0.16 6.57 -2.53
N SER A 45 -0.26 7.57 -1.74
CA SER A 45 0.18 8.96 -1.90
C SER A 45 1.35 9.32 -0.99
N SER A 46 1.78 8.41 -0.12
CA SER A 46 2.88 8.61 0.83
C SER A 46 3.88 7.47 0.75
N ARG A 47 5.16 7.83 0.62
CA ARG A 47 6.29 6.90 0.57
C ARG A 47 6.39 6.02 1.82
N ALA A 48 6.07 6.57 2.98
CA ALA A 48 6.04 5.82 4.23
C ALA A 48 4.99 4.71 4.19
N CYS A 49 3.77 5.00 3.74
CA CYS A 49 2.76 3.96 3.56
C CYS A 49 3.10 3.00 2.41
N GLU A 50 3.78 3.44 1.34
CA GLU A 50 4.27 2.50 0.30
C GLU A 50 5.17 1.42 0.91
N ILE A 51 6.08 1.80 1.80
CA ILE A 51 6.97 0.86 2.50
C ILE A 51 6.15 -0.08 3.39
N GLY A 52 5.33 0.44 4.30
CA GLY A 52 4.57 -0.41 5.23
C GLY A 52 3.54 -1.32 4.56
N LEU A 53 2.87 -0.84 3.51
CA LEU A 53 1.93 -1.67 2.74
C LEU A 53 2.66 -2.74 1.94
N SER A 54 3.83 -2.43 1.38
CA SER A 54 4.63 -3.43 0.66
C SER A 54 5.15 -4.52 1.60
N LEU A 55 5.61 -4.13 2.79
CA LEU A 55 6.09 -5.06 3.81
C LEU A 55 4.99 -6.05 4.22
N GLN A 56 3.78 -5.56 4.54
CA GLN A 56 2.72 -6.45 5.04
C GLN A 56 2.01 -7.24 3.94
N SER A 57 1.75 -6.63 2.76
CA SER A 57 1.07 -7.34 1.68
C SER A 57 1.96 -8.33 0.93
N GLY A 58 3.27 -8.05 0.88
CA GLY A 58 4.21 -8.72 -0.03
C GLY A 58 4.03 -8.31 -1.50
N LEU A 59 3.24 -7.27 -1.79
CA LEU A 59 3.05 -6.72 -3.13
C LEU A 59 3.80 -5.39 -3.26
N PRO A 60 4.28 -5.03 -4.46
CA PRO A 60 4.90 -3.72 -4.67
C PRO A 60 3.85 -2.61 -4.57
N TYR A 61 4.07 -1.65 -3.67
CA TYR A 61 3.34 -0.37 -3.65
C TYR A 61 4.20 0.76 -4.23
N GLN A 62 3.55 1.66 -4.99
CA GLN A 62 4.19 2.83 -5.60
C GLN A 62 3.31 4.07 -5.51
N SER A 63 3.87 5.23 -5.81
CA SER A 63 3.08 6.47 -5.85
C SER A 63 1.93 6.36 -6.85
N ILE A 64 0.74 6.80 -6.44
CA ILE A 64 -0.43 6.89 -7.33
C ILE A 64 -0.18 7.83 -8.53
N ALA A 65 0.78 8.75 -8.41
CA ALA A 65 1.20 9.61 -9.53
C ALA A 65 1.67 8.78 -10.74
N TYR A 66 2.34 7.64 -10.54
CA TYR A 66 2.74 6.76 -11.64
C TYR A 66 1.56 6.09 -12.36
N LEU A 67 0.43 5.90 -11.67
CA LEU A 67 -0.79 5.43 -12.32
C LEU A 67 -1.39 6.54 -13.19
N VAL A 68 -1.45 7.76 -12.66
CA VAL A 68 -1.93 8.94 -13.41
C VAL A 68 -1.08 9.15 -14.66
N ASP A 69 0.24 9.18 -14.51
CA ASP A 69 1.19 9.37 -15.61
C ASP A 69 1.00 8.35 -16.75
N ARG A 70 0.84 7.07 -16.41
CA ARG A 70 0.56 6.00 -17.40
C ARG A 70 -0.78 6.15 -18.10
N CYS A 71 -1.77 6.74 -17.45
CA CYS A 71 -3.08 7.00 -18.03
C CYS A 71 -3.09 8.26 -18.92
N THR A 72 -2.20 9.22 -18.66
CA THR A 72 -2.11 10.49 -19.41
C THR A 72 -1.04 10.48 -20.49
N THR A 73 -0.09 9.56 -20.45
CA THR A 73 0.92 9.40 -21.49
C THR A 73 0.30 8.75 -22.73
N ARG A 74 0.51 9.35 -23.91
CA ARG A 74 0.06 8.78 -25.19
C ARG A 74 0.63 7.37 -25.36
N LYS A 75 -0.26 6.41 -25.60
CA LYS A 75 0.12 5.10 -26.10
C LYS A 75 0.40 5.28 -27.60
N GLY A 76 1.63 4.93 -28.01
CA GLY A 76 2.02 4.93 -29.42
C GLY A 76 1.23 3.95 -30.25
#